data_AF-A0A7K0WZG4-F1
#
_entry.id   AF-A0A7K0WZG4-F1
#
_cell.length_a   1.000
_cell.length_b   1.000
_cell.length_c   1.000
_cell.angle_alpha   90.00
_cell.angle_beta   90.00
_cell.angle_gamma   90.00
#
_symmetry.space_group_name_H-M   'P 1'
#
loop_
_entity.id
_entity.type
_entity.pdbx_description
1 polymer ?
#
loop_
_entity_poly.entity_id
_entity_poly.type
_entity_poly.pdbx_seq_one_letter_code
_entity_poly.pdbx_strand_id
1 'polypeptide(L)' 'MVRASAAEPDQVTVRPGDSLWRIAETTLREMGLPAGEADVAAYWPRIHDANRALVGPDPHLVRPGVPLVLPAPDPQET' A
#
# COMPACT_ATOMS: atom_id res chain seq x y z
N MET A 1 -20.69 7.40 -8.43
CA MET A 1 -20.22 8.60 -7.72
C MET A 1 -18.70 8.65 -7.86
N VAL A 2 -18.19 9.85 -8.11
CA VAL A 2 -16.82 10.27 -8.49
C VAL A 2 -15.66 9.39 -7.97
N ARG A 3 -14.74 8.94 -8.85
CA ARG A 3 -13.34 8.64 -8.50
C ARG A 3 -12.57 9.95 -8.71
N ALA A 4 -12.11 10.59 -7.64
CA ALA A 4 -11.12 11.67 -7.72
C ALA A 4 -9.80 11.04 -8.24
N SER A 5 -9.27 11.47 -9.39
CA SER A 5 -8.40 12.63 -9.61
C SER A 5 -6.97 12.38 -9.12
N ALA A 6 -6.00 12.59 -10.02
CA ALA A 6 -4.63 12.11 -9.98
C ALA A 6 -3.67 12.77 -8.95
N ALA A 7 -4.10 13.05 -7.73
CA ALA A 7 -3.22 13.63 -6.69
C ALA A 7 -3.68 13.38 -5.24
N GLU A 8 -4.64 12.49 -5.00
CA GLU A 8 -5.03 12.11 -3.64
C GLU A 8 -4.42 10.73 -3.33
N PRO A 9 -3.65 10.58 -2.25
CA PRO A 9 -3.14 9.28 -1.85
C PRO A 9 -4.32 8.34 -1.63
N ASP A 10 -4.35 7.22 -2.36
CA ASP A 10 -5.34 6.18 -2.11
C ASP A 10 -5.12 5.68 -0.68
N GLN A 11 -6.18 5.61 0.12
CA GLN A 11 -6.08 5.22 1.52
C GLN A 11 -6.82 3.91 1.74
N VAL A 12 -6.15 2.97 2.41
CA VAL A 12 -6.74 1.70 2.79
C VAL A 12 -6.74 1.55 4.31
N THR A 13 -7.90 1.26 4.87
CA THR A 13 -8.01 0.94 6.30
C THR A 13 -7.63 -0.52 6.51
N VAL A 14 -6.61 -0.75 7.34
CA VAL A 14 -6.14 -2.09 7.71
C VAL A 14 -7.26 -2.85 8.41
N ARG A 15 -7.60 -4.05 7.96
CA ARG A 15 -8.57 -4.93 8.61
C ARG A 15 -7.85 -5.96 9.48
N PRO A 16 -8.56 -6.59 10.44
CA PRO A 16 -8.00 -7.72 11.18
C PRO A 16 -7.54 -8.82 10.22
N GLY A 17 -6.26 -9.20 10.30
CA GLY A 17 -5.64 -10.21 9.42
C GLY A 17 -5.03 -9.66 8.12
N ASP A 18 -5.05 -8.35 7.91
CA ASP A 18 -4.24 -7.72 6.87
C ASP A 18 -2.76 -7.66 7.26
N SER A 19 -1.93 -7.60 6.24
CA SER A 19 -0.48 -7.37 6.36
C SER A 19 -0.08 -6.43 5.25
N LEU A 20 0.99 -5.65 5.44
CA LEU A 20 1.47 -4.73 4.39
C LEU A 20 1.71 -5.44 3.05
N TRP A 21 2.12 -6.71 3.10
CA TRP A 21 2.24 -7.56 1.92
C TRP A 21 0.91 -7.79 1.19
N ARG A 22 -0.14 -8.23 1.90
CA ARG A 22 -1.46 -8.49 1.30
C ARG A 22 -2.11 -7.21 0.79
N ILE A 23 -1.91 -6.11 1.52
CA ILE A 23 -2.35 -4.79 1.10
C ILE A 23 -1.64 -4.41 -0.20
N ALA A 24 -0.31 -4.49 -0.24
CA ALA A 24 0.48 -4.22 -1.44
C ALA A 24 0.05 -5.08 -2.64
N GLU A 25 -0.10 -6.38 -2.46
CA GLU A 25 -0.59 -7.30 -3.50
C GLU A 25 -1.96 -6.88 -4.03
N THR A 26 -2.91 -6.61 -3.13
CA THR A 26 -4.27 -6.21 -3.51
C THR A 26 -4.27 -4.89 -4.26
N THR A 27 -3.55 -3.89 -3.75
CA THR A 27 -3.42 -2.57 -4.36
C THR A 27 -2.83 -2.66 -5.77
N LEU A 28 -1.74 -3.42 -5.96
CA LEU A 28 -1.14 -3.60 -7.29
C LEU A 28 -2.13 -4.25 -8.26
N ARG A 29 -2.89 -5.26 -7.82
CA ARG A 29 -3.94 -5.89 -8.64
C ARG A 29 -5.07 -4.94 -8.99
N GLU A 30 -5.54 -4.13 -8.04
CA GLU A 30 -6.59 -3.13 -8.29
C GLU A 30 -6.15 -2.01 -9.23
N MET A 31 -4.85 -1.70 -9.24
CA MET A 31 -4.23 -0.78 -10.20
C MET A 31 -3.97 -1.41 -11.57
N GLY A 32 -4.21 -2.73 -11.74
CA GLY A 32 -3.93 -3.45 -12.99
C GLY A 32 -2.43 -3.65 -13.25
N LEU A 33 -1.60 -3.55 -12.21
CA LEU A 33 -0.15 -3.77 -12.27
C LEU A 33 0.22 -5.23 -11.97
N PRO A 34 1.42 -5.68 -12.39
CA PRO A 34 1.94 -6.95 -11.94
C PRO A 34 2.04 -6.97 -10.41
N ALA A 35 1.45 -7.99 -9.81
CA ALA A 35 1.45 -8.24 -8.38
C ALA A 35 2.17 -9.55 -8.07
N GLY A 36 3.32 -9.77 -8.72
CA GLY A 36 4.21 -10.88 -8.43
C GLY A 36 4.94 -10.65 -7.11
N GLU A 37 5.56 -11.70 -6.56
CA GLU A 37 6.27 -11.58 -5.28
C GLU A 37 7.35 -10.48 -5.30
N ALA A 38 8.05 -10.30 -6.41
CA ALA A 38 9.05 -9.24 -6.57
C ALA A 38 8.42 -7.83 -6.56
N ASP A 39 7.29 -7.64 -7.27
CA ASP A 39 6.58 -6.37 -7.31
C ASP A 39 6.04 -6.01 -5.92
N VAL A 40 5.43 -6.99 -5.25
CA VAL A 40 4.91 -6.84 -3.90
C VAL A 40 6.04 -6.54 -2.93
N ALA A 41 7.16 -7.28 -3.01
CA ALA A 41 8.36 -7.06 -2.19
C ALA A 41 8.98 -5.68 -2.38
N ALA A 42 8.87 -5.09 -3.58
CA ALA A 42 9.33 -3.73 -3.87
C ALA A 42 8.34 -2.66 -3.37
N TYR A 43 7.04 -2.97 -3.35
CA TYR A 43 5.99 -2.00 -3.06
C TYR A 43 5.60 -1.91 -1.58
N TRP A 44 5.50 -3.04 -0.85
CA TRP A 44 5.12 -3.00 0.57
C TRP A 44 6.06 -2.17 1.46
N PRO A 45 7.40 -2.12 1.24
CA PRO A 45 8.30 -1.26 2.04
C PRO A 45 8.03 0.22 1.83
N ARG A 46 7.53 0.60 0.64
CA ARG A 46 7.16 1.99 0.34
C ARG A 46 5.89 2.39 1.05
N ILE A 47 4.93 1.47 1.13
CA ILE A 47 3.74 1.65 1.99
C ILE A 47 4.21 1.84 3.44
N HIS A 48 5.15 1.01 3.93
CA HIS A 48 5.69 1.17 5.28
C HIS A 48 6.37 2.52 5.49
N ASP A 49 7.23 2.96 4.57
CA ASP A 49 7.95 4.23 4.65
C ASP A 49 6.99 5.43 4.70
N ALA A 50 6.01 5.47 3.78
CA ALA A 50 4.98 6.50 3.73
C ALA A 50 4.13 6.54 5.02
N ASN A 51 3.99 5.42 5.71
CA ASN A 51 3.19 5.28 6.93
C ASN A 51 4.03 5.05 8.18
N ARG A 52 5.34 5.30 8.14
CA ARG A 52 6.27 4.96 9.24
C ARG A 52 5.91 5.71 10.52
N ALA A 53 5.32 6.89 10.39
CA ALA A 53 4.79 7.68 11.51
C ALA A 53 3.58 7.04 12.19
N LEU A 54 2.77 6.25 11.46
CA LEU A 54 1.56 5.57 11.96
C LEU A 54 1.83 4.13 12.40
N VAL A 55 2.62 3.39 11.61
CA VAL A 55 2.95 1.97 11.85
C VAL A 55 4.09 1.81 12.85
N GLY A 56 5.01 2.77 12.90
CA GLY A 56 6.23 2.70 13.70
C GLY A 56 7.36 1.92 13.01
N PRO A 57 8.43 1.58 13.75
CA PRO A 57 9.63 0.98 13.17
C PRO A 57 9.43 -0.46 12.70
N ASP A 58 8.41 -1.15 13.21
CA ASP A 58 8.14 -2.56 12.89
C ASP A 58 6.94 -2.67 11.93
N PRO A 59 7.14 -3.11 10.68
CA PRO A 59 6.08 -3.23 9.68
C PRO A 59 5.07 -4.37 9.97
N HIS A 60 5.44 -5.34 10.81
CA HIS A 60 4.54 -6.44 11.20
C HIS A 60 3.55 -6.03 12.29
N LEU A 61 3.78 -4.89 12.95
CA LEU A 61 2.87 -4.35 13.97
C LEU A 61 1.76 -3.47 13.41
N VAL A 62 1.47 -3.57 12.11
CA VAL A 62 0.35 -2.85 11.49
C VAL A 62 -0.95 -3.18 12.23
N ARG A 63 -1.59 -2.14 12.78
CA ARG A 63 -2.78 -2.30 13.63
C ARG A 63 -4.05 -2.17 12.80
N PRO A 64 -5.06 -3.02 13.03
CA PRO A 64 -6.38 -2.83 12.42
C PRO A 64 -6.97 -1.46 12.75
N GLY A 65 -7.65 -0.85 11.78
CA GLY A 65 -8.27 0.47 11.91
C GLY A 65 -7.34 1.64 11.59
N VAL A 66 -6.05 1.40 11.31
CA VAL A 66 -5.14 2.44 10.84
C VAL A 66 -5.41 2.71 9.35
N PRO A 67 -5.67 3.96 8.94
CA PRO A 67 -5.68 4.33 7.54
C PRO A 67 -4.23 4.38 7.03
N LEU A 68 -3.88 3.54 6.06
CA LEU A 68 -2.58 3.57 5.40
C LEU A 68 -2.69 4.36 4.10
N VAL A 69 -1.76 5.28 3.92
CA VAL A 69 -1.51 5.99 2.67
C VAL A 69 -0.82 5.05 1.69
N LEU A 70 -1.40 4.85 0.51
CA LEU A 70 -0.82 4.09 -0.58
C LEU A 70 -0.09 5.06 -1.53
N PRO A 71 1.24 4.99 -1.62
CA PRO A 71 2.00 5.81 -2.56
C PRO A 71 1.65 5.38 -3.99
N ALA A 72 1.77 6.28 -4.97
CA ALA A 72 1.71 5.84 -6.36
C ALA A 72 2.82 4.79 -6.60
N PRO A 73 2.50 3.65 -7.22
CA PRO A 73 3.55 2.74 -7.69
C PRO A 73 4.47 3.55 -8.60
N ASP A 74 5.79 3.30 -8.53
CA ASP A 74 6.67 3.94 -9.50
C ASP A 74 6.14 3.59 -10.89
N PRO A 75 5.97 4.57 -11.78
CA PRO A 75 5.89 4.26 -13.19
C PRO A 75 7.27 3.72 -13.56
N GLN A 76 7.48 2.42 -13.31
CA GLN A 76 8.71 1.74 -13.69
C GLN A 76 8.93 2.07 -15.15
N GLU A 77 10.05 2.75 -15.38
CA GLU A 77 10.45 3.34 -16.66
C GLU A 77 10.28 2.30 -17.77
N THR A 78 9.63 2.72 -18.86
CA THR A 78 9.57 2.00 -20.15
C THR A 78 10.97 1.66 -20.67
#